data_AF-A0A832GX27-F1
#
_entry.id   AF-A0A832GX27-F1
#
_cell.length_a   1.000
_cell.length_b   1.000
_cell.length_c   1.000
_cell.angle_alpha   90.00
_cell.angle_beta   90.00
_cell.angle_gamma   90.00
#
_symmetry.space_group_name_H-M   'P 1'
#
loop_
_entity.id
_entity.type
_entity.pdbx_description
1 polymer ?
#
loop_
_entity_poly.entity_id
_entity_poly.type
_entity_poly.pdbx_seq_one_letter_code
_entity_poly.pdbx_strand_id
1 'polypeptide(L)'
;MVSQRFSPEIYKDYDRLRYTVLTTLTKMIRSTKGSMLTFNAKKIAVLAGLPTHPVVLTLIKDIIEQLGERGLVRRVSRSSHGVKYAVSKESPLWVAAKLGEVLPPLETLTAEAVRVERRGS
;
A
#
# COMPACT_ATOMS: atom_id res chain seq x y z
N MET A 1 -10.51 -20.31 16.34
CA MET A 1 -10.12 -19.66 15.07
C MET A 1 -11.39 -19.44 14.25
N VAL A 2 -11.79 -18.19 14.02
CA VAL A 2 -12.97 -17.89 13.19
C VAL A 2 -12.57 -18.10 11.73
N SER A 3 -13.06 -19.16 11.10
CA SER A 3 -13.03 -19.28 9.65
C SER A 3 -13.89 -18.14 9.08
N GLN A 4 -13.24 -17.06 8.65
CA GLN A 4 -13.90 -16.02 7.87
C GLN A 4 -14.44 -16.69 6.59
N ARG A 5 -15.77 -16.86 6.53
CA ARG A 5 -16.45 -17.37 5.33
C ARG A 5 -16.21 -16.38 4.19
N PHE A 6 -15.87 -16.91 3.01
CA PHE A 6 -15.76 -16.17 1.76
C PHE A 6 -17.02 -15.31 1.56
N SER A 7 -16.86 -13.99 1.56
CA SER A 7 -17.96 -13.03 1.40
C SER A 7 -17.72 -12.26 0.09
N PRO A 8 -18.50 -12.52 -0.98
CA PRO A 8 -18.29 -11.88 -2.27
C PRO A 8 -18.52 -10.36 -2.25
N GLU A 9 -19.19 -9.84 -1.22
CA GLU A 9 -19.39 -8.41 -1.02
C GLU A 9 -18.09 -7.61 -0.82
N ILE A 10 -17.01 -8.24 -0.35
CA ILE A 10 -15.69 -7.60 -0.25
C ILE A 10 -15.20 -7.11 -1.61
N TYR A 11 -15.62 -7.75 -2.70
CA TYR A 11 -15.19 -7.42 -4.07
C TYR A 11 -15.99 -6.30 -4.71
N LYS A 12 -17.22 -6.05 -4.24
CA LYS A 12 -18.09 -5.04 -4.87
C LYS A 12 -17.66 -3.61 -4.55
N ASP A 13 -16.89 -3.44 -3.48
CA ASP A 13 -16.44 -2.13 -3.01
C ASP A 13 -14.90 -2.05 -3.07
N TYR A 14 -14.41 -1.90 -4.29
CA TYR A 14 -12.97 -1.77 -4.56
C TYR A 14 -12.37 -0.53 -3.89
N ASP A 15 -13.13 0.57 -3.81
CA ASP A 15 -12.66 1.81 -3.17
C ASP A 15 -12.46 1.63 -1.66
N ARG A 16 -13.38 0.93 -0.98
CA ARG A 16 -13.18 0.56 0.43
C ARG A 16 -12.00 -0.38 0.61
N LEU A 17 -11.79 -1.33 -0.29
CA LEU A 17 -10.60 -2.20 -0.25
C LEU A 17 -9.33 -1.36 -0.39
N ARG A 18 -9.30 -0.45 -1.35
CA ARG A 18 -8.19 0.49 -1.60
C ARG A 18 -7.89 1.35 -0.37
N TYR A 19 -8.92 1.95 0.23
CA TYR A 19 -8.80 2.71 1.46
C TYR A 19 -8.24 1.87 2.62
N THR A 20 -8.70 0.62 2.74
CA THR A 20 -8.25 -0.32 3.77
C THR A 20 -6.76 -0.66 3.61
N VAL A 21 -6.31 -0.93 2.37
CA VAL A 21 -4.90 -1.18 2.05
C VAL A 21 -4.04 0.02 2.40
N LEU A 22 -4.44 1.23 1.97
CA LEU A 22 -3.70 2.47 2.25
C LEU A 22 -3.60 2.78 3.74
N THR A 23 -4.70 2.63 4.47
CA THR A 23 -4.75 2.83 5.93
C THR A 23 -3.83 1.84 6.64
N THR A 24 -3.83 0.58 6.20
CA THR A 24 -2.97 -0.46 6.76
C THR A 24 -1.49 -0.17 6.50
N LEU A 25 -1.13 0.21 5.28
CA LEU A 25 0.24 0.63 4.94
C LEU A 25 0.69 1.82 5.78
N THR A 26 -0.16 2.84 5.91
CA THR A 26 0.11 4.03 6.72
C THR A 26 0.39 3.67 8.17
N LYS A 27 -0.43 2.79 8.77
CA LYS A 27 -0.20 2.27 10.14
C LYS A 27 1.14 1.54 10.25
N MET A 28 1.47 0.68 9.28
CA MET A 28 2.74 -0.05 9.26
C MET A 28 3.94 0.91 9.17
N ILE A 29 3.88 1.92 8.31
CA ILE A 29 4.94 2.93 8.19
C ILE A 29 5.09 3.70 9.49
N ARG A 30 3.99 4.18 10.08
CA ARG A 30 3.99 4.89 11.38
C ARG A 30 4.70 4.08 12.47
N SER A 31 4.40 2.79 12.58
CA SER A 31 5.04 1.87 13.55
C SER A 31 6.50 1.53 13.26
N THR A 32 7.01 1.79 12.05
CA THR A 32 8.37 1.43 11.67
C THR A 32 9.37 2.43 12.26
N LYS A 33 10.35 1.95 13.04
CA LYS A 33 11.44 2.76 13.60
C LYS A 33 12.60 3.02 12.62
N GLY A 34 12.80 2.12 11.66
CA GLY A 34 13.85 2.24 10.63
C GLY A 34 13.45 3.13 9.45
N SER A 35 14.28 3.16 8.40
CA SER A 35 14.09 3.98 7.19
C SER A 35 13.39 3.26 6.04
N MET A 36 13.07 1.97 6.20
CA MET A 36 12.44 1.16 5.16
C MET A 36 11.49 0.12 5.75
N LEU A 37 10.34 -0.03 5.11
CA LEU A 37 9.35 -1.05 5.39
C LEU A 37 9.29 -2.02 4.21
N THR A 38 9.40 -3.33 4.48
CA THR A 38 9.13 -4.37 3.48
C THR A 38 7.88 -5.17 3.82
N PHE A 39 7.13 -5.57 2.80
CA PHE A 39 5.85 -6.27 2.96
C PHE A 39 5.48 -7.07 1.70
N ASN A 40 4.39 -7.84 1.81
CA ASN A 40 3.73 -8.53 0.71
C ASN A 40 2.21 -8.41 0.89
N ALA A 41 1.43 -8.78 -0.14
CA ALA A 41 -0.02 -8.68 -0.12
C ALA A 41 -0.66 -9.46 1.05
N LYS A 42 -0.11 -10.64 1.38
CA LYS A 42 -0.60 -11.46 2.51
C LYS A 42 -0.46 -10.74 3.85
N LYS A 43 0.67 -10.07 4.09
CA LYS A 43 0.91 -9.28 5.31
C LYS A 43 -0.10 -8.13 5.44
N ILE A 44 -0.42 -7.45 4.33
CA ILE A 44 -1.46 -6.41 4.33
C ILE A 44 -2.83 -7.01 4.67
N ALA A 45 -3.23 -8.10 4.01
CA ALA A 45 -4.53 -8.74 4.27
C ALA A 45 -4.71 -9.11 5.75
N VAL A 46 -3.71 -9.77 6.33
CA VAL A 46 -3.74 -10.17 7.75
C VAL A 46 -3.86 -8.97 8.69
N LEU A 47 -3.06 -7.92 8.48
CA LEU A 47 -3.09 -6.73 9.33
C LEU A 47 -4.37 -5.89 9.15
N ALA A 48 -4.98 -5.97 7.96
CA ALA A 48 -6.25 -5.34 7.65
C ALA A 48 -7.47 -6.14 8.15
N GLY A 49 -7.28 -7.34 8.70
CA GLY A 49 -8.38 -8.24 9.09
C GLY A 49 -9.15 -8.82 7.90
N LEU A 50 -8.57 -8.80 6.71
CA LEU A 50 -9.15 -9.31 5.48
C LEU A 50 -8.82 -10.80 5.29
N PRO A 51 -9.70 -11.58 4.64
CA PRO A 51 -9.43 -12.98 4.38
C PRO A 51 -8.31 -13.13 3.36
N THR A 52 -7.43 -14.12 3.55
CA THR A 52 -6.28 -14.37 2.68
C THR A 52 -6.62 -15.27 1.47
N HIS A 53 -7.81 -15.12 0.90
CA HIS A 53 -8.21 -15.87 -0.29
C HIS A 53 -7.42 -15.37 -1.52
N PRO A 54 -7.11 -16.23 -2.51
CA PRO A 54 -6.33 -15.85 -3.70
C PRO A 54 -6.87 -14.61 -4.42
N VAL A 55 -8.20 -14.49 -4.54
CA VAL A 55 -8.85 -13.35 -5.20
C VAL A 55 -8.57 -12.04 -4.45
N VAL A 56 -8.72 -12.02 -3.12
CA VAL A 56 -8.43 -10.84 -2.28
C VAL A 56 -6.95 -10.47 -2.36
N LEU A 57 -6.05 -11.44 -2.31
CA LEU A 57 -4.62 -11.19 -2.42
C LEU A 57 -4.24 -10.62 -3.79
N THR A 58 -4.91 -11.05 -4.87
CA THR A 58 -4.74 -10.49 -6.21
C THR A 58 -5.18 -9.04 -6.28
N LEU A 59 -6.31 -8.67 -5.68
CA LEU A 59 -6.78 -7.28 -5.66
C LEU A 59 -5.87 -6.37 -4.80
N ILE A 60 -5.44 -6.85 -3.64
CA ILE A 60 -4.47 -6.12 -2.82
C ILE A 60 -3.17 -5.92 -3.59
N LYS A 61 -2.72 -6.95 -4.31
CA LYS A 61 -1.52 -6.86 -5.15
C LYS A 61 -1.72 -5.80 -6.23
N ASP A 62 -2.83 -5.82 -6.96
CA ASP A 62 -3.19 -4.83 -7.98
C ASP A 62 -3.11 -3.40 -7.43
N ILE A 63 -3.72 -3.13 -6.26
CA ILE A 63 -3.63 -1.83 -5.58
C ILE A 63 -2.17 -1.45 -5.29
N ILE A 64 -1.34 -2.39 -4.80
CA ILE A 64 0.07 -2.13 -4.50
C ILE A 64 0.86 -1.82 -5.78
N GLU A 65 0.59 -2.51 -6.89
CA GLU A 65 1.24 -2.25 -8.17
C GLU A 65 0.87 -0.85 -8.70
N GLN A 66 -0.40 -0.43 -8.57
CA GLN A 66 -0.82 0.94 -8.92
C GLN A 66 -0.12 2.01 -8.05
N LEU A 67 0.19 1.71 -6.78
CA LEU A 67 1.04 2.59 -5.96
C LEU A 67 2.49 2.61 -6.47
N GLY A 68 2.96 1.47 -7.00
CA GLY A 68 4.29 1.35 -7.59
C GLY A 68 4.45 2.14 -8.87
N GLU A 69 3.44 2.12 -9.75
CA GLU A 69 3.37 2.95 -10.96
C GLU A 69 3.46 4.45 -10.64
N ARG A 70 3.06 4.84 -9.43
CA ARG A 70 3.10 6.23 -8.93
C ARG A 70 4.37 6.57 -8.14
N GLY A 71 5.34 5.65 -8.08
CA GLY A 71 6.59 5.85 -7.33
C GLY A 71 6.45 5.83 -5.80
N LEU A 72 5.27 5.44 -5.29
CA LEU A 72 5.00 5.43 -3.84
C LEU A 72 5.51 4.15 -3.17
N VAL A 73 5.55 3.05 -3.92
CA VAL A 73 6.00 1.72 -3.50
C VAL A 73 6.98 1.21 -4.56
N ARG A 74 7.94 0.36 -4.19
CA ARG A 74 8.77 -0.36 -5.18
C ARG A 74 8.70 -1.86 -5.00
N ARG A 75 8.79 -2.59 -6.10
CA ARG A 75 9.02 -4.03 -6.10
C ARG A 75 10.48 -4.31 -5.74
N VAL A 76 10.72 -5.20 -4.78
CA VAL A 76 12.07 -5.58 -4.33
C VAL A 76 12.50 -6.91 -4.92
N SER A 77 11.61 -7.91 -4.88
CA SER A 77 11.91 -9.23 -5.42
C SER A 77 10.64 -9.99 -5.77
N ARG A 78 10.80 -11.03 -6.59
CA ARG A 78 9.76 -11.99 -6.94
C ARG A 78 10.32 -13.40 -6.75
N SER A 79 9.57 -14.25 -6.06
CA SER A 79 9.87 -15.67 -5.89
C SER A 79 8.61 -16.52 -6.05
N SER A 80 8.76 -17.84 -5.93
CA SER A 80 7.62 -18.78 -5.88
C SER A 80 6.64 -18.47 -4.75
N HIS A 81 7.09 -17.82 -3.68
CA HIS A 81 6.28 -17.47 -2.52
C HIS A 81 5.57 -16.11 -2.66
N GLY A 82 5.73 -15.44 -3.80
CA GLY A 82 5.07 -14.18 -4.12
C GLY A 82 6.03 -13.01 -4.35
N VAL A 83 5.46 -11.81 -4.39
CA VAL A 83 6.19 -10.56 -4.64
C VAL A 83 6.43 -9.83 -3.32
N LYS A 84 7.65 -9.32 -3.14
CA LYS A 84 8.04 -8.47 -2.01
C LYS A 84 8.11 -7.02 -2.47
N TYR A 85 7.52 -6.13 -1.67
CA TYR A 85 7.47 -4.70 -1.90
C TYR A 85 8.19 -3.95 -0.78
N ALA A 86 8.57 -2.71 -1.06
CA ALA A 86 9.13 -1.79 -0.09
C ALA A 86 8.61 -0.36 -0.24
N VAL A 87 8.52 0.34 0.88
CA VAL A 87 8.43 1.80 0.97
C VAL A 87 9.57 2.27 1.86
N SER A 88 10.34 3.24 1.40
CA SER A 88 11.44 3.86 2.17
C SER A 88 11.10 5.30 2.52
N LYS A 89 11.91 5.90 3.41
CA LYS A 89 11.71 7.26 3.92
C LYS A 89 11.66 8.35 2.86
N GLU A 90 12.23 8.09 1.70
CA GLU A 90 12.25 8.99 0.54
C GLU A 90 10.92 8.98 -0.24
N SER A 91 10.05 8.00 -0.01
CA SER A 91 8.74 7.94 -0.65
C SER A 91 7.80 9.01 -0.11
N PRO A 92 7.05 9.74 -0.96
CA PRO A 92 6.00 10.65 -0.51
C PRO A 92 4.96 9.99 0.41
N LEU A 93 4.64 8.71 0.15
CA LEU A 93 3.75 7.91 0.99
C LEU A 93 4.31 7.77 2.42
N TRP A 94 5.62 7.63 2.56
CA TRP A 94 6.25 7.53 3.87
C TRP A 94 6.16 8.85 4.64
N VAL A 95 6.50 9.95 3.97
CA VAL A 95 6.47 11.29 4.57
C VAL A 95 5.05 11.62 5.05
N ALA A 96 4.05 11.50 4.18
CA ALA A 96 2.65 11.74 4.53
C ALA A 96 2.18 10.83 5.69
N ALA A 97 2.57 9.55 5.66
CA ALA A 97 2.25 8.63 6.75
C ALA A 97 2.87 9.07 8.08
N LYS A 98 4.12 9.54 8.11
CA LYS A 98 4.80 9.98 9.33
C LYS A 98 4.32 11.32 9.87
N LEU A 99 3.91 12.24 9.01
CA LEU A 99 3.39 13.57 9.41
C LEU A 99 1.98 13.53 9.98
N GLY A 100 1.28 12.39 9.87
CA GLY A 100 -0.08 12.30 10.37
C GLY A 100 -1.13 12.77 9.36
N GLU A 101 -0.71 13.25 8.21
CA GLU A 101 -1.59 13.78 7.16
C GLU A 101 -2.53 12.69 6.63
N VAL A 102 -3.77 13.08 6.37
CA VAL A 102 -4.71 12.25 5.60
C VAL A 102 -4.14 12.21 4.19
N LEU A 103 -3.73 11.02 3.73
CA LEU A 103 -3.30 10.85 2.35
C LEU A 103 -4.40 11.40 1.45
N PRO A 104 -4.14 12.43 0.62
CA PRO A 104 -5.14 12.90 -0.32
C PRO A 104 -5.50 11.75 -1.28
N PRO A 105 -6.65 11.83 -1.99
CA PRO A 105 -6.99 10.86 -3.01
C PRO A 105 -5.77 10.57 -3.90
N LEU A 106 -5.56 9.30 -4.29
CA LEU A 106 -4.35 8.89 -5.02
C LEU A 106 -4.12 9.67 -6.33
N GLU A 107 -5.17 10.32 -6.83
CA GLU A 107 -5.15 11.25 -7.96
C GLU A 107 -4.36 12.53 -7.64
N THR A 108 -4.41 13.04 -6.41
CA THR A 108 -3.77 14.29 -5.97
C THR A 108 -2.27 14.13 -5.65
N LEU A 109 -1.82 12.94 -5.25
CA LEU A 109 -0.39 12.66 -4.99
C LEU A 109 0.52 12.75 -6.23
N THR A 110 -0.08 12.93 -7.41
CA THR A 110 0.62 13.06 -8.71
C THR A 110 1.25 14.43 -8.91
N ALA A 111 0.77 15.48 -8.22
CA ALA A 111 1.06 16.86 -8.59
C ALA A 111 2.24 17.50 -7.83
N GLU A 112 2.71 16.89 -6.74
CA GLU A 112 3.81 17.45 -5.93
C GLU A 112 5.18 16.85 -6.26
N ALA A 113 5.25 15.59 -6.71
CA ALA A 113 6.51 14.96 -7.11
C ALA A 113 7.13 15.62 -8.37
N VAL A 114 6.30 16.18 -9.26
CA VAL A 114 6.75 16.82 -10.52
C VAL A 114 7.18 18.29 -10.31
N ARG A 115 6.79 18.94 -9.20
CA ARG A 115 7.09 20.37 -8.97
C ARG A 115 8.46 20.62 -8.34
N VAL A 116 9.04 19.64 -7.64
CA VAL A 116 10.37 19.81 -7.02
C VAL A 116 11.50 19.76 -8.06
N GLU A 117 11.31 19.09 -9.20
CA GLU A 117 12.32 19.00 -10.27
C GLU A 117 12.41 20.24 -11.20
N ARG A 118 11.57 21.27 -11.02
CA ARG A 118 11.59 22.47 -11.89
C ARG A 118 12.01 23.78 -11.23
N ARG A 119 12.57 23.73 -10.01
CA ARG A 119 13.17 24.91 -9.33
C ARG A 119 14.69 24.80 -9.15
N GLY A 120 15.34 23.92 -9.89
CA GLY A 120 16.80 23.76 -9.89
C GLY A 120 17.32 23.54 -11.30
N SER A 121 17.29 24.56 -12.13
CA SER A 121 18.14 24.73 -13.33
C SER A 121 18.35 26.21 -13.55
#